data_AF-A0A2W6U7K2-F1
#
_entry.id   AF-A0A2W6U7K2-F1
#
_cell.length_a   1.000
_cell.length_b   1.000
_cell.length_c   1.000
_cell.angle_alpha   90.00
_cell.angle_beta   90.00
_cell.angle_gamma   90.00
#
_symmetry.space_group_name_H-M   'P 1'
#
loop_
_entity.id
_entity.type
_entity.pdbx_description
1 polymer ?
#
loop_
_entity_poly.entity_id
_entity_poly.type
_entity_poly.pdbx_seq_one_letter_code
_entity_poly.pdbx_strand_id
1 'polypeptide(L)'
;MEGFGSYGFPESHAASFAKIAYASSWMKHHHPDVFCAALLNAQPMGFYAPAQIVRDAREHGVEIRPVCINASRWDCTLEPTSGRYLAVRLGLRQVRGLANLHGAAIVGARGQTPYGSVEEVWRRAGVPRVAIERLAEADAFGSLGEGRRQGLWKVRGLGEAPLPLFAAADARQAAFNSEGLEPVVTLRPMTDGREVVEDYRSTQLSLRAHPLTFLRDDLARRGIVCCADLARIKDGRRVEVAGIILVRQKPGSAKGVLFITIEDATGIANGILWPDRFEAQRRTVMSASMIGMRGIVQREGEVIHVICKRIVDHTVLLAQVGAMSFPHRPGRGDGATHPGSPDRGDPGWQPRTKDGYYRPFRTGADPEDVVRVKTRDFR
;
A
#
# COMPACT_ATOMS: atom_id res chain seq x y z
N MET A 1 23.58 -11.18 45.41
CA MET A 1 22.75 -11.07 44.18
C MET A 1 21.72 -9.94 44.30
N GLU A 2 22.04 -8.80 44.93
CA GLU A 2 21.05 -7.75 45.22
C GLU A 2 20.93 -6.69 44.12
N GLY A 3 21.92 -6.58 43.21
CA GLY A 3 21.93 -5.59 42.12
C GLY A 3 21.15 -5.97 40.85
N PHE A 4 20.81 -7.25 40.66
CA PHE A 4 20.12 -7.75 39.44
C PHE A 4 18.64 -8.10 39.66
N GLY A 5 18.16 -8.08 40.91
CA GLY A 5 16.77 -8.46 41.23
C GLY A 5 15.71 -7.51 40.65
N SER A 6 16.07 -6.24 40.42
CA SER A 6 15.17 -5.23 39.83
C SER A 6 15.06 -5.29 38.30
N TYR A 7 15.94 -6.04 37.61
CA TYR A 7 15.93 -6.26 36.17
C TYR A 7 15.70 -7.73 35.77
N GLY A 8 15.45 -8.62 36.75
CA GLY A 8 15.18 -10.03 36.49
C GLY A 8 13.82 -10.23 35.80
N PHE A 9 13.82 -10.90 34.65
CA PHE A 9 12.61 -11.23 33.89
C PHE A 9 12.34 -12.74 33.94
N PRO A 10 11.09 -13.20 34.14
CA PRO A 10 10.80 -14.63 34.19
C PRO A 10 11.16 -15.34 32.88
N GLU A 11 12.08 -16.30 32.95
CA GLU A 11 12.59 -17.01 31.78
C GLU A 11 11.50 -17.74 31.00
N SER A 12 10.57 -18.41 31.70
CA SER A 12 9.45 -19.13 31.07
C SER A 12 8.54 -18.20 30.26
N HIS A 13 8.30 -16.99 30.76
CA HIS A 13 7.53 -15.96 30.06
C HIS A 13 8.30 -15.45 28.83
N ALA A 14 9.59 -15.14 28.99
CA ALA A 14 10.44 -14.72 27.87
C ALA A 14 10.52 -15.78 26.76
N ALA A 15 10.72 -17.04 27.12
CA ALA A 15 10.82 -18.16 26.18
C ALA A 15 9.53 -18.33 25.36
N SER A 16 8.36 -18.18 25.99
CA SER A 16 7.07 -18.25 25.30
C SER A 16 6.93 -17.15 24.23
N PHE A 17 7.23 -15.89 24.58
CA PHE A 17 7.20 -14.78 23.62
C PHE A 17 8.27 -14.91 22.53
N ALA A 18 9.48 -15.36 22.88
CA ALA A 18 10.56 -15.59 21.93
C ALA A 18 10.16 -16.62 20.86
N LYS A 19 9.42 -17.68 21.24
CA LYS A 19 8.92 -18.67 20.29
C LYS A 19 7.96 -18.07 19.26
N ILE A 20 7.05 -17.18 19.69
CA ILE A 20 6.11 -16.49 18.79
C ILE A 20 6.86 -15.51 17.87
N ALA A 21 7.81 -14.75 18.42
CA ALA A 21 8.64 -13.81 17.65
C ALA A 21 9.48 -14.54 16.60
N TYR A 22 10.08 -15.68 16.96
CA TYR A 22 10.85 -16.51 16.05
C TYR A 22 9.96 -17.09 14.94
N ALA A 23 8.81 -17.69 15.28
CA ALA A 23 7.88 -18.24 14.29
C ALA A 23 7.38 -17.18 13.30
N SER A 24 7.06 -15.98 13.80
CA SER A 24 6.63 -14.84 12.97
C SER A 24 7.76 -14.36 12.05
N SER A 25 8.98 -14.27 12.56
CA SER A 25 10.17 -13.85 11.79
C SER A 25 10.54 -14.89 10.73
N TRP A 26 10.44 -16.17 11.05
CA TRP A 26 10.62 -17.27 10.11
C TRP A 26 9.59 -17.20 8.98
N MET A 27 8.30 -17.00 9.32
CA MET A 27 7.24 -16.85 8.32
C MET A 27 7.47 -15.63 7.43
N LYS A 28 7.84 -14.48 8.01
CA LYS A 28 8.16 -13.27 7.23
C LYS A 28 9.35 -13.49 6.30
N HIS A 29 10.39 -14.20 6.74
CA HIS A 29 11.58 -14.45 5.93
C HIS A 29 11.33 -15.44 4.78
N HIS A 30 10.58 -16.52 5.03
CA HIS A 30 10.39 -17.59 4.05
C HIS A 30 9.12 -17.44 3.21
N HIS A 31 8.05 -16.89 3.78
CA HIS A 31 6.71 -16.75 3.20
C HIS A 31 6.12 -15.34 3.48
N PRO A 32 6.77 -14.27 2.98
CA PRO A 32 6.29 -12.89 3.16
C PRO A 32 4.90 -12.66 2.56
N ASP A 33 4.52 -13.42 1.54
CA ASP A 33 3.19 -13.43 0.91
C ASP A 33 2.10 -13.94 1.88
N VAL A 34 2.32 -15.10 2.49
CA VAL A 34 1.42 -15.68 3.50
C VAL A 34 1.34 -14.78 4.73
N PHE A 35 2.49 -14.28 5.18
CA PHE A 35 2.57 -13.37 6.32
C PHE A 35 1.77 -12.08 6.08
N CYS A 36 1.93 -11.47 4.90
CA CYS A 36 1.18 -10.28 4.50
C CYS A 36 -0.34 -10.55 4.48
N ALA A 37 -0.78 -11.61 3.80
CA ALA A 37 -2.19 -11.96 3.72
C ALA A 37 -2.80 -12.23 5.10
N ALA A 38 -2.09 -12.96 5.96
CA ALA A 38 -2.52 -13.27 7.32
C ALA A 38 -2.67 -11.98 8.17
N LEU A 39 -1.68 -11.09 8.14
CA LEU A 39 -1.75 -9.82 8.86
C LEU A 39 -2.88 -8.93 8.34
N LEU A 40 -3.08 -8.86 7.02
CA LEU A 40 -4.17 -8.09 6.42
C LEU A 40 -5.55 -8.64 6.80
N ASN A 41 -5.68 -9.96 6.98
CA ASN A 41 -6.92 -10.62 7.39
C ASN A 41 -7.15 -10.57 8.91
N ALA A 42 -6.10 -10.40 9.72
CA ALA A 42 -6.20 -10.24 11.17
C ALA A 42 -6.54 -8.81 11.63
N GLN A 43 -6.56 -7.81 10.71
CA GLN A 43 -6.94 -6.44 11.05
C GLN A 43 -8.38 -6.35 11.59
N PRO A 44 -8.66 -5.44 12.55
CA PRO A 44 -7.75 -4.42 13.10
C PRO A 44 -6.84 -4.94 14.24
N MET A 45 -5.51 -4.77 14.11
CA MET A 45 -4.53 -5.18 15.16
C MET A 45 -3.94 -3.99 15.95
N GLY A 46 -4.25 -2.75 15.57
CA GLY A 46 -3.86 -1.54 16.30
C GLY A 46 -2.41 -1.04 16.13
N PHE A 47 -1.48 -1.87 15.63
CA PHE A 47 -0.06 -1.52 15.56
C PHE A 47 0.47 -1.17 14.15
N TYR A 48 -0.02 -1.86 13.11
CA TYR A 48 0.46 -1.69 11.74
C TYR A 48 -0.68 -1.31 10.81
N ALA A 49 -0.49 -0.23 10.05
CA ALA A 49 -1.45 0.18 9.04
C ALA A 49 -1.38 -0.78 7.82
N PRO A 50 -2.51 -1.05 7.14
CA PRO A 50 -2.53 -1.90 5.94
C PRO A 50 -1.52 -1.48 4.86
N ALA A 51 -1.34 -0.17 4.65
CA ALA A 51 -0.36 0.36 3.72
C ALA A 51 1.09 -0.08 4.03
N GLN A 52 1.46 -0.14 5.30
CA GLN A 52 2.80 -0.53 5.73
C GLN A 52 3.02 -2.04 5.53
N ILE A 53 2.00 -2.85 5.83
CA ILE A 53 2.05 -4.30 5.62
C ILE A 53 2.20 -4.62 4.13
N VAL A 54 1.43 -3.93 3.28
CA VAL A 54 1.52 -4.07 1.82
C VAL A 54 2.87 -3.61 1.30
N ARG A 55 3.40 -2.50 1.83
CA ARG A 55 4.70 -1.97 1.43
C ARG A 55 5.84 -2.93 1.79
N ASP A 56 5.87 -3.41 3.03
CA ASP A 56 6.85 -4.40 3.50
C ASP A 56 6.83 -5.65 2.60
N ALA A 57 5.64 -6.17 2.27
CA ALA A 57 5.52 -7.30 1.35
C ALA A 57 6.09 -7.01 -0.05
N ARG A 58 5.85 -5.81 -0.60
CA ARG A 58 6.43 -5.39 -1.89
C ARG A 58 7.95 -5.28 -1.83
N GLU A 59 8.51 -4.79 -0.72
CA GLU A 59 9.95 -4.73 -0.49
C GLU A 59 10.59 -6.13 -0.39
N HIS A 60 9.82 -7.13 0.04
CA HIS A 60 10.21 -8.55 -0.01
C HIS A 60 9.98 -9.21 -1.39
N GLY A 61 9.50 -8.46 -2.39
CA GLY A 61 9.27 -8.95 -3.75
C GLY A 61 7.93 -9.66 -3.96
N VAL A 62 6.97 -9.48 -3.04
CA VAL A 62 5.61 -10.01 -3.19
C VAL A 62 4.79 -9.10 -4.11
N GLU A 63 4.14 -9.70 -5.11
CA GLU A 63 3.18 -8.99 -5.96
C GLU A 63 1.87 -8.77 -5.20
N ILE A 64 1.39 -7.52 -5.17
CA ILE A 64 0.13 -7.16 -4.52
C ILE A 64 -0.87 -6.74 -5.60
N ARG A 65 -2.03 -7.39 -5.64
CA ARG A 65 -3.08 -7.13 -6.61
C ARG A 65 -4.25 -6.39 -5.96
N PRO A 66 -4.85 -5.39 -6.64
CA PRO A 66 -5.90 -4.56 -6.07
C PRO A 66 -7.17 -5.36 -5.77
N VAL A 67 -8.09 -4.74 -5.03
CA VAL A 67 -9.45 -5.25 -4.90
C VAL A 67 -10.07 -5.35 -6.30
N CYS A 68 -10.74 -6.47 -6.59
CA CYS A 68 -11.33 -6.74 -7.90
C CYS A 68 -12.66 -7.46 -7.74
N ILE A 69 -13.70 -6.94 -8.38
CA ILE A 69 -15.06 -7.50 -8.28
C ILE A 69 -15.15 -8.95 -8.76
N ASN A 70 -14.34 -9.32 -9.77
CA ASN A 70 -14.36 -10.66 -10.36
C ASN A 70 -13.35 -11.63 -9.74
N ALA A 71 -12.35 -11.16 -8.98
CA ALA A 71 -11.31 -12.00 -8.40
C ALA A 71 -11.35 -12.07 -6.87
N SER A 72 -11.54 -10.92 -6.20
CA SER A 72 -11.46 -10.83 -4.74
C SER A 72 -12.54 -11.67 -4.05
N ARG A 73 -12.14 -12.27 -2.93
CA ARG A 73 -13.06 -12.79 -1.90
C ARG A 73 -13.27 -11.73 -0.82
N TRP A 74 -13.98 -12.07 0.25
CA TRP A 74 -14.07 -11.20 1.41
C TRP A 74 -12.67 -10.93 1.98
N ASP A 75 -11.96 -12.00 2.34
CA ASP A 75 -10.60 -11.93 2.82
C ASP A 75 -9.57 -11.84 1.69
N CYS A 76 -8.37 -11.38 2.02
CA CYS A 76 -7.24 -11.36 1.11
C CYS A 76 -6.83 -12.80 0.79
N THR A 77 -6.59 -13.09 -0.48
CA THR A 77 -6.27 -14.44 -0.97
C THR A 77 -4.90 -14.47 -1.63
N LEU A 78 -4.33 -15.66 -1.76
CA LEU A 78 -3.08 -15.90 -2.48
C LEU A 78 -3.41 -16.44 -3.88
N GLU A 79 -2.82 -15.83 -4.91
CA GLU A 79 -2.99 -16.19 -6.31
C GLU A 79 -1.65 -16.70 -6.87
N PRO A 80 -1.63 -17.79 -7.65
CA PRO A 80 -0.41 -18.27 -8.29
C PRO A 80 0.28 -17.21 -9.17
N THR A 81 1.61 -17.21 -9.14
CA THR A 81 2.46 -16.39 -10.02
C THR A 81 3.58 -17.25 -10.61
N SER A 82 4.33 -16.70 -11.57
CA SER A 82 5.54 -17.33 -12.09
C SER A 82 6.78 -17.14 -11.19
N GLY A 83 6.65 -16.37 -10.11
CA GLY A 83 7.75 -16.04 -9.20
C GLY A 83 7.86 -17.00 -8.02
N ARG A 84 8.78 -16.69 -7.11
CA ARG A 84 8.99 -17.45 -5.86
C ARG A 84 7.77 -17.40 -4.92
N TYR A 85 7.05 -16.28 -4.91
CA TYR A 85 5.95 -16.00 -3.98
C TYR A 85 4.61 -15.94 -4.71
N LEU A 86 3.55 -16.26 -4.00
CA LEU A 86 2.18 -16.05 -4.47
C LEU A 86 1.86 -14.55 -4.44
N ALA A 87 0.99 -14.11 -5.35
CA ALA A 87 0.48 -12.75 -5.34
C ALA A 87 -0.59 -12.61 -4.26
N VAL A 88 -0.53 -11.56 -3.47
CA VAL A 88 -1.58 -11.25 -2.49
C VAL A 88 -2.66 -10.42 -3.19
N ARG A 89 -3.85 -11.00 -3.35
CA ARG A 89 -5.06 -10.29 -3.77
C ARG A 89 -5.70 -9.62 -2.58
N LEU A 90 -5.88 -8.30 -2.63
CA LEU A 90 -6.65 -7.59 -1.62
C LEU A 90 -8.12 -8.05 -1.62
N GLY A 91 -8.61 -8.40 -0.44
CA GLY A 91 -10.00 -8.79 -0.22
C GLY A 91 -10.95 -7.59 -0.17
N LEU A 92 -12.24 -7.86 -0.37
CA LEU A 92 -13.31 -6.86 -0.24
C LEU A 92 -13.35 -6.24 1.17
N ARG A 93 -12.83 -6.93 2.20
CA ARG A 93 -12.71 -6.41 3.58
C ARG A 93 -11.93 -5.09 3.66
N GLN A 94 -11.04 -4.83 2.70
CA GLN A 94 -10.24 -3.60 2.66
C GLN A 94 -11.06 -2.38 2.22
N VAL A 95 -12.23 -2.60 1.60
CA VAL A 95 -13.11 -1.51 1.16
C VAL A 95 -13.80 -0.89 2.37
N ARG A 96 -13.43 0.36 2.67
CA ARG A 96 -13.97 1.11 3.80
C ARG A 96 -15.47 1.31 3.64
N GLY A 97 -16.21 0.89 4.67
CA GLY A 97 -17.67 1.05 4.72
C GLY A 97 -18.45 -0.03 3.94
N LEU A 98 -17.77 -1.02 3.34
CA LEU A 98 -18.45 -2.18 2.79
C LEU A 98 -18.79 -3.18 3.91
N ALA A 99 -20.07 -3.47 4.08
CA ALA A 99 -20.51 -4.48 5.04
C ALA A 99 -20.12 -5.89 4.57
N ASN A 100 -19.73 -6.76 5.52
CA ASN A 100 -19.38 -8.15 5.23
C ASN A 100 -20.52 -8.90 4.55
N LEU A 101 -21.76 -8.70 5.00
CA LEU A 101 -22.95 -9.28 4.38
C LEU A 101 -23.06 -8.94 2.88
N HIS A 102 -22.80 -7.69 2.49
CA HIS A 102 -22.83 -7.28 1.08
C HIS A 102 -21.66 -7.91 0.31
N GLY A 103 -20.46 -7.92 0.89
CA GLY A 103 -19.30 -8.57 0.29
C GLY A 103 -19.53 -10.07 0.04
N ALA A 104 -20.14 -10.77 1.01
CA ALA A 104 -20.52 -12.17 0.89
C ALA A 104 -21.59 -12.38 -0.18
N ALA A 105 -22.63 -11.54 -0.24
CA ALA A 105 -23.67 -11.60 -1.26
C ALA A 105 -23.10 -11.41 -2.68
N ILE A 106 -22.20 -10.44 -2.86
CA ILE A 106 -21.48 -10.22 -4.13
C ILE A 106 -20.65 -11.44 -4.51
N VAL A 107 -19.85 -11.98 -3.58
CA VAL A 107 -19.02 -13.17 -3.88
C VAL A 107 -19.89 -14.38 -4.19
N GLY A 108 -21.00 -14.58 -3.48
CA GLY A 108 -21.95 -15.67 -3.69
C GLY A 108 -22.66 -15.56 -5.04
N ALA A 109 -23.18 -14.39 -5.37
CA ALA A 109 -23.90 -14.14 -6.62
C ALA A 109 -23.00 -14.25 -7.85
N ARG A 110 -21.71 -13.92 -7.74
CA ARG A 110 -20.71 -14.14 -8.80
C ARG A 110 -20.62 -15.63 -9.15
N GLY A 111 -20.55 -16.50 -8.14
CA GLY A 111 -20.36 -17.93 -8.36
C GLY A 111 -19.14 -18.20 -9.25
N GLN A 112 -19.33 -18.98 -10.32
CA GLN A 112 -18.31 -19.26 -11.33
C GLN A 112 -18.35 -18.32 -12.54
N THR A 113 -19.44 -17.55 -12.70
CA THR A 113 -19.65 -16.68 -13.87
C THR A 113 -19.25 -15.25 -13.52
N PRO A 114 -18.14 -14.73 -14.07
CA PRO A 114 -17.73 -13.35 -13.83
C PRO A 114 -18.83 -12.36 -14.21
N TYR A 115 -18.85 -11.21 -13.56
CA TYR A 115 -19.70 -10.10 -13.95
C TYR A 115 -19.15 -9.46 -15.23
N GLY A 116 -20.06 -9.06 -16.11
CA GLY A 116 -19.80 -8.29 -17.33
C GLY A 116 -20.07 -6.80 -17.19
N SER A 117 -20.87 -6.37 -16.22
CA SER A 117 -21.19 -4.95 -16.00
C SER A 117 -21.45 -4.59 -14.54
N VAL A 118 -21.39 -3.29 -14.20
CA VAL A 118 -21.71 -2.79 -12.85
C VAL A 118 -23.18 -3.04 -12.50
N GLU A 119 -24.08 -2.86 -13.47
CA GLU A 119 -25.52 -3.14 -13.32
C GLU A 119 -25.77 -4.61 -13.00
N GLU A 120 -25.06 -5.51 -13.66
CA GLU A 120 -25.15 -6.95 -13.41
C GLU A 120 -24.73 -7.30 -11.97
N VAL A 121 -23.66 -6.68 -11.45
CA VAL A 121 -23.26 -6.87 -10.04
C VAL A 121 -24.41 -6.50 -9.11
N TRP A 122 -25.01 -5.33 -9.32
CA TRP A 122 -26.10 -4.83 -8.50
C TRP A 122 -27.32 -5.75 -8.52
N ARG A 123 -27.75 -6.18 -9.72
CA ARG A 123 -28.94 -7.01 -9.90
C ARG A 123 -28.74 -8.46 -9.45
N ARG A 124 -27.61 -9.09 -9.78
CA ARG A 124 -27.31 -10.47 -9.35
C ARG A 124 -27.04 -10.56 -7.84
N ALA A 125 -26.32 -9.60 -7.26
CA ALA A 125 -25.98 -9.64 -5.85
C ALA A 125 -27.11 -9.16 -4.92
N GLY A 126 -28.07 -8.39 -5.43
CA GLY A 126 -29.19 -7.87 -4.65
C GLY A 126 -28.76 -6.96 -3.50
N VAL A 127 -27.62 -6.30 -3.63
CA VAL A 127 -27.06 -5.42 -2.58
C VAL A 127 -27.52 -3.98 -2.79
N PRO A 128 -27.59 -3.16 -1.71
CA PRO A 128 -27.93 -1.74 -1.85
C PRO A 128 -26.95 -1.01 -2.77
N ARG A 129 -27.44 0.00 -3.51
CA ARG A 129 -26.62 0.85 -4.39
C ARG A 129 -25.38 1.42 -3.67
N VAL A 130 -25.52 1.78 -2.40
CA VAL A 130 -24.40 2.28 -1.56
C VAL A 130 -23.24 1.28 -1.50
N ALA A 131 -23.51 -0.03 -1.47
CA ALA A 131 -22.45 -1.05 -1.47
C ALA A 131 -21.66 -1.05 -2.79
N ILE A 132 -22.36 -0.91 -3.92
CA ILE A 132 -21.74 -0.80 -5.25
C ILE A 132 -20.96 0.52 -5.38
N GLU A 133 -21.47 1.61 -4.80
CA GLU A 133 -20.75 2.89 -4.73
C GLU A 133 -19.42 2.76 -3.98
N ARG A 134 -19.38 2.07 -2.82
CA ARG A 134 -18.12 1.81 -2.10
C ARG A 134 -17.11 1.01 -2.93
N LEU A 135 -17.58 0.06 -3.73
CA LEU A 135 -16.72 -0.69 -4.65
C LEU A 135 -16.18 0.19 -5.78
N ALA A 136 -17.00 1.08 -6.31
CA ALA A 136 -16.57 2.05 -7.31
C ALA A 136 -15.54 3.02 -6.73
N GLU A 137 -15.78 3.56 -5.52
CA GLU A 137 -14.83 4.40 -4.78
C GLU A 137 -13.51 3.67 -4.49
N ALA A 138 -13.53 2.35 -4.33
CA ALA A 138 -12.35 1.50 -4.15
C ALA A 138 -11.69 1.01 -5.45
N ASP A 139 -12.16 1.50 -6.60
CA ASP A 139 -11.62 1.15 -7.92
C ASP A 139 -11.66 -0.38 -8.22
N ALA A 140 -12.68 -1.07 -7.68
CA ALA A 140 -12.79 -2.52 -7.76
C ALA A 140 -13.27 -3.04 -9.13
N PHE A 141 -13.70 -2.16 -10.03
CA PHE A 141 -14.27 -2.50 -11.34
C PHE A 141 -13.23 -2.51 -12.48
N GLY A 142 -11.93 -2.45 -12.18
CA GLY A 142 -10.88 -2.49 -13.20
C GLY A 142 -10.95 -3.70 -14.14
N SER A 143 -11.43 -4.86 -13.67
CA SER A 143 -11.65 -6.05 -14.53
C SER A 143 -12.75 -5.88 -15.58
N LEU A 144 -13.61 -4.87 -15.43
CA LEU A 144 -14.68 -4.52 -16.38
C LEU A 144 -14.22 -3.42 -17.35
N GLY A 145 -12.98 -2.95 -17.25
CA GLY A 145 -12.49 -1.77 -17.99
C GLY A 145 -12.98 -0.44 -17.41
N GLU A 146 -13.58 -0.46 -16.22
CA GLU A 146 -14.19 0.71 -15.58
C GLU A 146 -13.25 1.26 -14.51
N GLY A 147 -12.62 2.40 -14.80
CA GLY A 147 -11.91 3.15 -13.76
C GLY A 147 -12.90 3.80 -12.77
N ARG A 148 -12.41 4.17 -11.58
CA ARG A 148 -13.19 4.78 -10.49
C ARG A 148 -14.30 5.73 -10.93
N ARG A 149 -13.97 6.75 -11.74
CA ARG A 149 -14.91 7.77 -12.19
C ARG A 149 -16.00 7.20 -13.11
N GLN A 150 -15.66 6.29 -14.00
CA GLN A 150 -16.61 5.62 -14.90
C GLN A 150 -17.51 4.66 -14.11
N GLY A 151 -16.95 3.91 -13.17
CA GLY A 151 -17.70 3.07 -12.25
C GLY A 151 -18.72 3.88 -11.46
N LEU A 152 -18.31 5.00 -10.85
CA LEU A 152 -19.21 5.90 -10.11
C LEU A 152 -20.32 6.50 -11.00
N TRP A 153 -20.01 6.84 -12.25
CA TRP A 153 -21.02 7.29 -13.21
C TRP A 153 -22.07 6.21 -13.44
N LYS A 154 -21.65 4.96 -13.74
CA LYS A 154 -22.55 3.83 -13.92
C LYS A 154 -23.39 3.55 -12.67
N VAL A 155 -22.79 3.64 -11.47
CA VAL A 155 -23.52 3.49 -10.20
C VAL A 155 -24.60 4.56 -10.02
N ARG A 156 -24.40 5.77 -10.54
CA ARG A 156 -25.42 6.83 -10.48
C ARG A 156 -26.58 6.61 -11.44
N GLY A 157 -26.35 5.88 -12.54
CA GLY A 157 -27.41 5.45 -13.46
C GLY A 157 -28.28 4.32 -12.90
N LEU A 158 -27.84 3.64 -11.84
CA LEU A 158 -28.64 2.59 -11.20
C LEU A 158 -29.85 3.20 -10.47
N GLY A 159 -31.00 2.55 -10.62
CA GLY A 159 -32.21 2.86 -9.85
C GLY A 159 -32.11 2.51 -8.37
N GLU A 160 -33.20 2.71 -7.63
CA GLU A 160 -33.28 2.30 -6.21
C GLU A 160 -33.50 0.79 -6.04
N ALA A 161 -34.25 0.18 -6.96
CA ALA A 161 -34.50 -1.24 -7.03
C ALA A 161 -34.57 -1.68 -8.51
N PRO A 162 -34.20 -2.95 -8.83
CA PRO A 162 -34.35 -3.49 -10.17
C PRO A 162 -35.81 -3.41 -10.62
N LEU A 163 -36.05 -3.06 -11.89
CA LEU A 163 -37.40 -2.94 -12.41
C LEU A 163 -38.07 -4.33 -12.46
N PRO A 164 -39.32 -4.51 -11.93
CA PRO A 164 -39.94 -5.82 -11.80
C PRO A 164 -40.03 -6.63 -13.10
N LEU A 165 -40.25 -5.97 -14.24
CA LEU A 165 -40.32 -6.60 -15.56
C LEU A 165 -38.96 -7.22 -15.96
N PHE A 166 -37.88 -6.47 -15.76
CA PHE A 166 -36.53 -6.93 -16.09
C PHE A 166 -36.06 -8.02 -15.13
N ALA A 167 -36.36 -7.88 -13.83
CA ALA A 167 -36.09 -8.92 -12.84
C ALA A 167 -36.79 -10.24 -13.19
N ALA A 168 -38.07 -10.19 -13.62
CA ALA A 168 -38.81 -11.37 -14.06
C ALA A 168 -38.27 -11.97 -15.37
N ALA A 169 -37.83 -11.13 -16.31
CA ALA A 169 -37.23 -11.57 -17.58
C ALA A 169 -35.91 -12.32 -17.35
N ASP A 170 -35.02 -11.77 -16.51
CA ASP A 170 -33.74 -12.40 -16.20
C ASP A 170 -33.92 -13.73 -15.46
N ALA A 171 -34.88 -13.80 -14.52
CA ALA A 171 -35.21 -15.04 -13.83
C ALA A 171 -35.74 -16.11 -14.78
N ARG A 172 -36.55 -15.72 -15.78
CA ARG A 172 -37.08 -16.64 -16.80
C ARG A 172 -36.00 -17.16 -17.76
N GLN A 173 -35.05 -16.31 -18.14
CA GLN A 173 -34.04 -16.63 -19.14
C GLN A 173 -32.74 -17.18 -18.54
N ALA A 174 -32.58 -17.11 -17.22
CA ALA A 174 -31.32 -17.38 -16.52
C ALA A 174 -30.12 -16.61 -17.12
N ALA A 175 -30.39 -15.42 -17.67
CA ALA A 175 -29.44 -14.57 -18.35
C ALA A 175 -29.69 -13.11 -17.94
N PHE A 176 -28.62 -12.33 -17.83
CA PHE A 176 -28.71 -10.90 -17.53
C PHE A 176 -29.00 -10.11 -18.81
N ASN A 177 -30.05 -9.30 -18.79
CA ASN A 177 -30.34 -8.31 -19.83
C ASN A 177 -30.27 -6.90 -19.23
N SER A 178 -29.48 -6.02 -19.85
CA SER A 178 -29.36 -4.63 -19.39
C SER A 178 -30.69 -3.89 -19.55
N GLU A 179 -31.05 -3.09 -18.54
CA GLU A 179 -32.29 -2.31 -18.53
C GLU A 179 -32.30 -1.19 -19.59
N GLY A 180 -31.13 -0.77 -20.06
CA GLY A 180 -31.01 0.26 -21.08
C GLY A 180 -29.65 0.29 -21.76
N LEU A 181 -29.64 0.61 -23.05
CA LEU A 181 -28.42 0.88 -23.80
C LEU A 181 -28.03 2.35 -23.61
N GLU A 182 -27.29 2.64 -22.53
CA GLU A 182 -26.72 3.97 -22.36
C GLU A 182 -25.58 4.22 -23.38
N PRO A 183 -25.50 5.42 -23.96
CA PRO A 183 -24.38 5.77 -24.82
C PRO A 183 -23.07 5.78 -24.02
N VAL A 184 -21.97 5.41 -24.68
CA VAL A 184 -20.64 5.44 -24.06
C VAL A 184 -20.24 6.88 -23.75
N VAL A 185 -20.23 7.25 -22.47
CA VAL A 185 -19.75 8.55 -22.00
C VAL A 185 -18.27 8.47 -21.70
N THR A 186 -17.46 9.28 -22.39
CA THR A 186 -16.03 9.41 -22.09
C THR A 186 -15.82 10.52 -21.07
N LEU A 187 -15.47 10.15 -19.83
CA LEU A 187 -15.17 11.10 -18.77
C LEU A 187 -13.68 11.46 -18.77
N ARG A 188 -13.37 12.72 -18.44
CA ARG A 188 -11.98 13.13 -18.19
C ARG A 188 -11.39 12.23 -17.10
N PRO A 189 -10.17 11.67 -17.25
CA PRO A 189 -9.55 10.90 -16.19
C PRO A 189 -9.28 11.77 -14.95
N MET A 190 -9.17 11.15 -13.78
CA MET A 190 -8.67 11.81 -12.60
C MET A 190 -7.16 12.06 -12.73
N THR A 191 -6.65 13.07 -12.05
CA THR A 191 -5.21 13.24 -11.88
C THR A 191 -4.66 12.09 -11.04
N ASP A 192 -3.40 11.71 -11.28
CA ASP A 192 -2.76 10.60 -10.55
C ASP A 192 -2.77 10.81 -9.03
N GLY A 193 -2.50 12.05 -8.59
CA GLY A 193 -2.53 12.40 -7.18
C GLY A 193 -3.95 12.32 -6.59
N ARG A 194 -4.99 12.58 -7.39
CA ARG A 194 -6.37 12.37 -6.94
C ARG A 194 -6.68 10.88 -6.80
N GLU A 195 -6.26 10.05 -7.75
CA GLU A 195 -6.43 8.59 -7.65
C GLU A 195 -5.78 8.04 -6.37
N VAL A 196 -4.55 8.47 -6.08
CA VAL A 196 -3.86 8.08 -4.83
C VAL A 196 -4.63 8.56 -3.60
N VAL A 197 -5.07 9.82 -3.57
CA VAL A 197 -5.85 10.34 -2.43
C VAL A 197 -7.14 9.54 -2.21
N GLU A 198 -7.85 9.20 -3.28
CA GLU A 198 -9.07 8.41 -3.17
C GLU A 198 -8.78 6.95 -2.77
N ASP A 199 -7.68 6.34 -3.22
CA ASP A 199 -7.24 5.01 -2.74
C ASP A 199 -7.07 4.96 -1.22
N TYR A 200 -6.40 5.96 -0.64
CA TYR A 200 -6.26 6.06 0.82
C TYR A 200 -7.61 6.27 1.51
N ARG A 201 -8.54 7.01 0.91
CA ARG A 201 -9.88 7.19 1.50
C ARG A 201 -10.70 5.90 1.48
N SER A 202 -10.67 5.15 0.39
CA SER A 202 -11.50 3.96 0.19
C SER A 202 -10.87 2.67 0.71
N THR A 203 -9.55 2.54 0.73
CA THR A 203 -8.85 1.30 1.14
C THR A 203 -7.74 1.49 2.18
N GLN A 204 -7.47 2.73 2.61
CA GLN A 204 -6.39 3.08 3.55
C GLN A 204 -4.97 2.79 3.05
N LEU A 205 -4.81 2.45 1.77
CA LEU A 205 -3.52 2.24 1.11
C LEU A 205 -3.64 2.59 -0.38
N SER A 206 -2.52 2.78 -1.08
CA SER A 206 -2.51 2.86 -2.55
C SER A 206 -1.43 1.95 -3.12
N LEU A 207 -1.77 1.20 -4.17
CA LEU A 207 -0.79 0.41 -4.92
C LEU A 207 -0.05 1.23 -5.99
N ARG A 208 -0.58 2.42 -6.32
CA ARG A 208 -0.02 3.33 -7.34
C ARG A 208 1.24 4.01 -6.82
N ALA A 209 1.10 4.81 -5.77
CA ALA A 209 2.22 5.53 -5.15
C ALA A 209 1.86 6.05 -3.76
N HIS A 210 2.90 6.43 -3.01
CA HIS A 210 2.74 7.16 -1.76
C HIS A 210 2.45 8.65 -2.04
N PRO A 211 1.62 9.37 -1.24
CA PRO A 211 1.27 10.77 -1.50
C PRO A 211 2.48 11.72 -1.55
N LEU A 212 3.51 11.44 -0.75
CA LEU A 212 4.74 12.25 -0.76
C LEU A 212 5.61 12.06 -2.01
N THR A 213 5.32 11.07 -2.86
CA THR A 213 5.99 10.94 -4.16
C THR A 213 5.76 12.17 -5.02
N PHE A 214 4.54 12.74 -4.99
CA PHE A 214 4.19 13.96 -5.75
C PHE A 214 4.85 15.22 -5.20
N LEU A 215 5.14 15.23 -3.89
CA LEU A 215 5.75 16.37 -3.20
C LEU A 215 7.27 16.29 -3.19
N ARG A 216 7.88 15.21 -3.71
CA ARG A 216 9.29 14.91 -3.49
C ARG A 216 10.22 16.00 -4.00
N ASP A 217 9.96 16.53 -5.20
CA ASP A 217 10.78 17.58 -5.79
C ASP A 217 10.66 18.90 -5.03
N ASP A 218 9.46 19.26 -4.58
CA ASP A 218 9.24 20.48 -3.79
C ASP A 218 9.89 20.39 -2.40
N LEU A 219 9.76 19.24 -1.74
CA LEU A 219 10.41 18.96 -0.47
C LEU A 219 11.94 18.99 -0.61
N ALA A 220 12.49 18.45 -1.71
CA ALA A 220 13.92 18.49 -1.98
C ALA A 220 14.43 19.92 -2.19
N ARG A 221 13.70 20.76 -2.94
CA ARG A 221 14.03 22.21 -3.09
C ARG A 221 14.04 22.95 -1.76
N ARG A 222 13.23 22.53 -0.79
CA ARG A 222 13.20 23.08 0.58
C ARG A 222 14.31 22.52 1.48
N GLY A 223 15.16 21.62 0.99
CA GLY A 223 16.22 20.97 1.77
C GLY A 223 15.72 19.88 2.73
N ILE A 224 14.48 19.40 2.56
CA ILE A 224 13.90 18.32 3.36
C ILE A 224 14.37 16.99 2.76
N VAL A 225 15.04 16.14 3.54
CA VAL A 225 15.61 14.88 3.05
C VAL A 225 14.59 13.74 3.08
N CYS A 226 14.89 12.63 2.39
CA CYS A 226 14.04 11.43 2.47
C CYS A 226 14.27 10.70 3.79
N CYS A 227 13.26 9.95 4.26
CA CYS A 227 13.38 9.15 5.47
C CYS A 227 14.50 8.11 5.36
N ALA A 228 14.65 7.47 4.19
CA ALA A 228 15.71 6.49 3.95
C ALA A 228 17.13 7.10 4.00
N ASP A 229 17.29 8.39 3.73
CA ASP A 229 18.61 9.05 3.73
C ASP A 229 19.16 9.28 5.14
N LEU A 230 18.31 9.19 6.17
CA LEU A 230 18.74 9.31 7.57
C LEU A 230 19.84 8.31 7.93
N ALA A 231 19.83 7.11 7.34
CA ALA A 231 20.86 6.09 7.55
C ALA A 231 22.26 6.52 7.09
N ARG A 232 22.34 7.46 6.14
CA ARG A 232 23.59 7.97 5.56
C ARG A 232 24.08 9.25 6.23
N ILE A 233 23.22 9.91 7.02
CA ILE A 233 23.55 11.16 7.68
C ILE A 233 24.34 10.89 8.95
N LYS A 234 25.42 11.67 9.17
CA LYS A 234 26.24 11.56 10.38
C LYS A 234 25.45 11.96 11.62
N ASP A 235 25.73 11.27 12.72
CA ASP A 235 25.21 11.61 14.05
C ASP A 235 25.51 13.08 14.42
N GLY A 236 24.59 13.72 15.14
CA GLY A 236 24.68 15.13 15.56
C GLY A 236 24.38 16.15 14.46
N ARG A 237 24.11 15.73 13.22
CA ARG A 237 23.77 16.66 12.12
C ARG A 237 22.36 17.18 12.22
N ARG A 238 22.18 18.44 11.86
CA ARG A 238 20.86 19.05 11.69
C ARG A 238 20.20 18.53 10.42
N VAL A 239 18.93 18.14 10.54
CA VAL A 239 18.14 17.59 9.44
C VAL A 239 16.69 18.08 9.52
N GLU A 240 16.01 18.06 8.39
CA GLU A 240 14.56 18.16 8.30
C GLU A 240 14.04 17.00 7.45
N VAL A 241 13.12 16.22 8.01
CA VAL A 241 12.42 15.12 7.33
C VAL A 241 10.93 15.36 7.41
N ALA A 242 10.19 15.08 6.33
CA ALA A 242 8.74 15.27 6.29
C ALA A 242 8.03 13.99 5.88
N GLY A 243 6.85 13.78 6.46
CA GLY A 243 6.13 12.51 6.35
C GLY A 243 4.70 12.63 6.85
N ILE A 244 3.87 11.66 6.43
CA ILE A 244 2.54 11.44 6.99
C ILE A 244 2.74 10.81 8.38
N ILE A 245 1.99 11.27 9.36
CA ILE A 245 2.09 10.73 10.73
C ILE A 245 1.44 9.35 10.77
N LEU A 246 2.20 8.36 11.23
CA LEU A 246 1.71 7.00 11.47
C LEU A 246 1.26 6.84 12.91
N VAL A 247 2.13 7.21 13.85
CA VAL A 247 1.94 6.94 15.28
C VAL A 247 2.43 8.11 16.10
N ARG A 248 1.69 8.40 17.18
CA ARG A 248 2.07 9.33 18.25
C ARG A 248 1.95 8.58 19.57
N GLN A 249 3.05 8.38 20.27
CA GLN A 249 3.08 7.64 21.54
C GLN A 249 3.72 8.47 22.65
N LYS A 250 3.01 8.59 23.77
CA LYS A 250 3.49 9.23 24.99
C LYS A 250 3.46 8.20 26.13
N PRO A 251 4.45 7.29 26.20
CA PRO A 251 4.48 6.25 27.22
C PRO A 251 4.63 6.86 28.61
N GLY A 252 3.89 6.34 29.59
CA GLY A 252 3.88 6.87 30.97
C GLY A 252 5.24 6.81 31.67
N SER A 253 6.11 5.89 31.28
CA SER A 253 7.46 5.72 31.81
C SER A 253 8.48 6.75 31.31
N ALA A 254 8.20 7.46 30.21
CA ALA A 254 9.18 8.34 29.56
C ALA A 254 9.09 9.81 30.02
N LYS A 255 8.64 10.08 31.25
CA LYS A 255 8.52 11.43 31.83
C LYS A 255 7.83 12.46 30.89
N GLY A 256 6.85 11.99 30.11
CA GLY A 256 6.08 12.83 29.19
C GLY A 256 6.72 13.11 27.82
N VAL A 257 7.82 12.45 27.46
CA VAL A 257 8.39 12.52 26.10
C VAL A 257 7.42 11.93 25.08
N LEU A 258 7.29 12.60 23.93
CA LEU A 258 6.46 12.16 22.82
C LEU A 258 7.33 11.56 21.71
N PHE A 259 7.00 10.33 21.31
CA PHE A 259 7.55 9.67 20.13
C PHE A 259 6.59 9.83 18.96
N ILE A 260 7.10 10.26 17.81
CA ILE A 260 6.32 10.43 16.58
C ILE A 260 7.01 9.63 15.48
N THR A 261 6.26 8.74 14.83
CA THR A 261 6.74 8.04 13.64
C THR A 261 6.04 8.62 12.41
N ILE A 262 6.83 9.03 11.43
CA ILE A 262 6.35 9.53 10.14
C ILE A 262 6.78 8.58 9.02
N GLU A 263 6.05 8.61 7.92
CA GLU A 263 6.37 7.85 6.70
C GLU A 263 6.40 8.75 5.46
N ASP A 264 7.37 8.48 4.59
CA ASP A 264 7.40 8.96 3.21
C ASP A 264 7.47 7.79 2.22
N ALA A 265 7.59 8.11 0.92
CA ALA A 265 7.66 7.09 -0.13
C ALA A 265 8.89 6.16 -0.05
N THR A 266 9.87 6.48 0.79
CA THR A 266 11.17 5.81 0.90
C THR A 266 11.35 5.03 2.19
N GLY A 267 10.63 5.36 3.25
CA GLY A 267 10.89 4.80 4.57
C GLY A 267 10.07 5.44 5.68
N ILE A 268 10.37 5.00 6.89
CA ILE A 268 9.87 5.62 8.11
C ILE A 268 10.98 6.42 8.78
N ALA A 269 10.60 7.45 9.54
CA ALA A 269 11.51 8.18 10.40
C ALA A 269 10.89 8.34 11.80
N ASN A 270 11.71 8.12 12.83
CA ASN A 270 11.29 8.25 14.23
C ASN A 270 11.78 9.59 14.79
N GLY A 271 10.87 10.37 15.34
CA GLY A 271 11.15 11.64 16.01
C GLY A 271 10.88 11.56 17.51
N ILE A 272 11.71 12.25 18.28
CA ILE A 272 11.54 12.43 19.73
C ILE A 272 11.29 13.90 20.00
N LEU A 273 10.20 14.20 20.68
CA LEU A 273 9.81 15.56 21.07
C LEU A 273 9.72 15.66 22.59
N TRP A 274 10.56 16.51 23.18
CA TRP A 274 10.59 16.77 24.61
C TRP A 274 9.33 17.52 25.09
N PRO A 275 8.92 17.36 26.36
CA PRO A 275 7.67 17.93 26.88
C PRO A 275 7.53 19.44 26.69
N ASP A 276 8.61 20.19 26.90
CA ASP A 276 8.65 21.65 26.73
C ASP A 276 8.34 22.07 25.27
N ARG A 277 8.92 21.34 24.30
CA ARG A 277 8.68 21.57 22.87
C ARG A 277 7.30 21.08 22.43
N PHE A 278 6.83 19.97 23.01
CA PHE A 278 5.48 19.47 22.77
C PHE A 278 4.42 20.48 23.21
N GLU A 279 4.48 20.99 24.45
CA GLU A 279 3.48 21.93 24.94
C GLU A 279 3.51 23.25 24.13
N ALA A 280 4.70 23.72 23.75
CA ALA A 280 4.84 24.90 22.89
C ALA A 280 4.23 24.73 21.47
N GLN A 281 4.12 23.50 20.98
CA GLN A 281 3.65 23.19 19.62
C GLN A 281 2.43 22.24 19.59
N ARG A 282 1.72 22.12 20.72
CA ARG A 282 0.69 21.11 20.95
C ARG A 282 -0.38 21.09 19.87
N ARG A 283 -0.88 22.27 19.49
CA ARG A 283 -1.89 22.41 18.43
C ARG A 283 -1.42 21.76 17.12
N THR A 284 -0.25 22.16 16.64
CA THR A 284 0.34 21.63 15.40
C THR A 284 0.56 20.12 15.46
N VAL A 285 1.13 19.63 16.57
CA VAL A 285 1.41 18.20 16.74
C VAL A 285 0.12 17.37 16.74
N MET A 286 -0.97 17.87 17.32
CA MET A 286 -2.23 17.14 17.44
C MET A 286 -3.10 17.21 16.18
N SER A 287 -3.12 18.34 15.47
CA SER A 287 -4.03 18.54 14.33
C SER A 287 -3.43 18.19 12.96
N ALA A 288 -2.11 18.26 12.80
CA ALA A 288 -1.49 18.08 11.47
C ALA A 288 -1.61 16.64 10.97
N SER A 289 -1.89 16.45 9.68
CA SER A 289 -1.88 15.12 9.03
C SER A 289 -0.50 14.77 8.46
N MET A 290 0.25 15.80 8.04
CA MET A 290 1.63 15.70 7.57
C MET A 290 2.48 16.72 8.32
N ILE A 291 3.65 16.30 8.77
CA ILE A 291 4.58 17.18 9.50
C ILE A 291 5.98 17.12 8.92
N GLY A 292 6.71 18.22 9.08
CA GLY A 292 8.17 18.29 8.98
C GLY A 292 8.80 18.25 10.37
N MET A 293 9.69 17.30 10.62
CA MET A 293 10.48 17.18 11.84
C MET A 293 11.85 17.82 11.63
N ARG A 294 12.03 19.04 12.15
CA ARG A 294 13.31 19.73 12.11
C ARG A 294 14.06 19.51 13.40
N GLY A 295 15.24 18.89 13.32
CA GLY A 295 15.93 18.39 14.49
C GLY A 295 17.39 18.04 14.27
N ILE A 296 17.91 17.26 15.21
CA ILE A 296 19.26 16.70 15.17
C ILE A 296 19.14 15.19 15.07
N VAL A 297 19.88 14.57 14.14
CA VAL A 297 19.99 13.11 14.06
C VAL A 297 20.74 12.60 15.28
N GLN A 298 20.15 11.62 15.96
CA GLN A 298 20.76 10.82 17.01
C GLN A 298 20.77 9.37 16.55
N ARG A 299 21.95 8.75 16.50
CA ARG A 299 22.13 7.35 16.11
C ARG A 299 22.78 6.53 17.22
N GLU A 300 22.10 5.46 17.61
CA GLU A 300 22.60 4.49 18.58
C GLU A 300 22.52 3.08 17.95
N GLY A 301 23.66 2.58 17.48
CA GLY A 301 23.71 1.36 16.66
C GLY A 301 22.92 1.52 15.36
N GLU A 302 21.94 0.65 15.15
CA GLU A 302 21.03 0.67 13.99
C GLU A 302 19.82 1.59 14.18
N VAL A 303 19.57 2.05 15.42
CA VAL A 303 18.40 2.86 15.74
C VAL A 303 18.71 4.33 15.46
N ILE A 304 17.84 4.96 14.66
CA ILE A 304 17.97 6.36 14.26
C ILE A 304 16.75 7.14 14.76
N HIS A 305 17.02 8.20 15.50
CA HIS A 305 16.02 9.15 15.98
C HIS A 305 16.35 10.57 15.50
N VAL A 306 15.32 11.37 15.27
CA VAL A 306 15.46 12.81 15.08
C VAL A 306 14.99 13.49 16.36
N ILE A 307 15.91 14.11 17.10
CA ILE A 307 15.55 14.95 18.25
C ILE A 307 14.93 16.23 17.72
N CYS A 308 13.60 16.29 17.74
CA CYS A 308 12.81 17.34 17.15
C CYS A 308 12.95 18.63 17.95
N LYS A 309 13.48 19.67 17.32
CA LYS A 309 13.49 21.03 17.87
C LYS A 309 12.24 21.82 17.46
N ARG A 310 11.75 21.57 16.25
CA ARG A 310 10.56 22.23 15.71
C ARG A 310 9.77 21.27 14.83
N ILE A 311 8.47 21.22 15.05
CA ILE A 311 7.51 20.58 14.14
C ILE A 311 6.92 21.65 13.20
N VAL A 312 6.90 21.35 11.90
CA VAL A 312 6.32 22.21 10.85
C VAL A 312 5.07 21.53 10.31
N ASP A 313 3.96 22.27 10.20
CA ASP A 313 2.73 21.75 9.61
C ASP A 313 2.83 21.78 8.07
N HIS A 314 2.70 20.62 7.44
CA HIS A 314 2.65 20.47 5.98
C HIS A 314 1.28 19.99 5.48
N THR A 315 0.23 20.09 6.30
CA THR A 315 -1.14 19.68 5.94
C THR A 315 -1.64 20.40 4.68
N VAL A 316 -1.33 21.69 4.53
CA VAL A 316 -1.69 22.46 3.33
C VAL A 316 -0.98 21.93 2.08
N LEU A 317 0.28 21.51 2.21
CA LEU A 317 1.04 20.94 1.11
C LEU A 317 0.48 19.56 0.72
N LEU A 318 0.13 18.73 1.71
CA LEU A 318 -0.51 17.44 1.48
C LEU A 318 -1.85 17.60 0.75
N ALA A 319 -2.64 18.62 1.08
CA ALA A 319 -3.93 18.87 0.44
C ALA A 319 -3.83 19.17 -1.07
N GLN A 320 -2.67 19.63 -1.54
CA GLN A 320 -2.43 19.94 -2.96
C GLN A 320 -2.20 18.69 -3.81
N VAL A 321 -1.86 17.54 -3.21
CA VAL A 321 -1.53 16.29 -3.95
C VAL A 321 -2.65 15.90 -4.90
N GLY A 322 -3.92 16.10 -4.52
CA GLY A 322 -5.07 15.78 -5.37
C GLY A 322 -5.08 16.50 -6.72
N ALA A 323 -4.41 17.64 -6.87
CA ALA A 323 -4.33 18.38 -8.13
C ALA A 323 -3.10 18.02 -8.97
N MET A 324 -2.19 17.18 -8.45
CA MET A 324 -0.92 16.84 -9.09
C MET A 324 -1.03 15.59 -9.95
N SER A 325 -0.25 15.54 -11.03
CA SER A 325 0.00 14.33 -11.80
C SER A 325 1.39 13.79 -11.47
N PHE A 326 1.70 12.55 -11.81
CA PHE A 326 3.04 12.02 -11.60
C PHE A 326 4.06 12.93 -12.30
N PRO A 327 5.22 13.18 -11.67
CA PRO A 327 6.27 13.93 -12.34
C PRO A 327 6.63 13.16 -13.62
N HIS A 328 6.36 13.78 -14.78
CA HIS A 328 6.86 13.28 -16.04
C HIS A 328 8.37 13.39 -15.95
N ARG A 329 9.07 12.26 -15.82
CA ARG A 329 10.52 12.24 -15.97
C ARG A 329 10.76 12.40 -17.45
N PRO A 330 11.20 13.58 -17.95
CA PRO A 330 11.61 13.65 -19.33
C PRO A 330 12.67 12.57 -19.53
N GLY A 331 12.60 11.85 -20.65
CA GLY A 331 13.68 10.97 -21.07
C GLY A 331 15.00 11.74 -21.09
N ARG A 332 16.12 11.03 -21.17
CA ARG A 332 17.41 11.70 -21.39
C ARG A 332 17.26 12.62 -22.62
N GLY A 333 17.77 13.85 -22.50
CA GLY A 333 17.64 14.88 -23.55
C GLY A 333 18.33 14.55 -24.87
N ASP A 334 18.97 13.37 -24.97
CA ASP A 334 19.48 12.77 -26.19
C ASP A 334 18.41 12.00 -26.98
N GLY A 335 17.16 11.89 -26.48
CA GLY A 335 16.05 11.16 -27.12
C GLY A 335 15.70 11.62 -28.55
N ALA A 336 16.05 12.86 -28.92
CA ALA A 336 15.93 13.36 -30.29
C ALA A 336 17.04 12.85 -31.23
N THR A 337 18.16 12.37 -30.67
CA THR A 337 19.35 11.89 -31.42
C THR A 337 19.50 10.38 -31.32
N HIS A 338 19.04 9.79 -30.22
CA HIS A 338 19.00 8.37 -29.95
C HIS A 338 17.56 8.05 -29.57
N PRO A 339 16.71 7.57 -30.51
CA PRO A 339 15.37 7.16 -30.14
C PRO A 339 15.49 6.15 -29.00
N GLY A 340 14.85 6.47 -27.87
CA GLY A 340 14.75 5.54 -26.76
C GLY A 340 14.15 4.22 -27.23
N SER A 341 14.43 3.14 -26.51
CA SER A 341 13.73 1.88 -26.72
C SER A 341 12.21 2.15 -26.75
N PRO A 342 11.45 1.54 -27.68
CA PRO A 342 10.00 1.73 -27.75
C PRO A 342 9.37 1.56 -26.37
N ASP A 343 8.41 2.42 -26.02
CA ASP A 343 7.66 2.26 -24.79
C ASP A 343 6.57 1.19 -24.98
N ARG A 344 6.06 0.60 -23.90
CA ARG A 344 5.08 -0.51 -23.96
C ARG A 344 3.78 -0.17 -24.70
N GLY A 345 3.50 1.12 -24.91
CA GLY A 345 2.35 1.62 -25.66
C GLY A 345 2.62 1.95 -27.13
N ASP A 346 3.86 1.84 -27.60
CA ASP A 346 4.21 2.20 -28.97
C ASP A 346 3.87 1.07 -29.97
N PRO A 347 3.39 1.40 -31.19
CA PRO A 347 2.99 0.41 -32.21
C PRO A 347 4.11 -0.55 -32.66
N GLY A 348 5.38 -0.26 -32.33
CA GLY A 348 6.54 -1.08 -32.65
C GLY A 348 7.18 -1.79 -31.46
N TRP A 349 6.56 -1.75 -30.27
CA TRP A 349 7.08 -2.44 -29.11
C TRP A 349 6.93 -3.95 -29.25
N GLN A 350 8.05 -4.64 -29.45
CA GLN A 350 8.12 -6.09 -29.32
C GLN A 350 8.83 -6.44 -28.01
N PRO A 351 8.32 -7.39 -27.20
CA PRO A 351 9.05 -7.88 -26.05
C PRO A 351 10.34 -8.53 -26.54
N ARG A 352 11.48 -7.89 -26.31
CA ARG A 352 12.77 -8.56 -26.48
C ARG A 352 12.81 -9.73 -25.52
N THR A 353 12.86 -10.96 -26.04
CA THR A 353 13.38 -12.11 -25.31
C THR A 353 14.75 -11.71 -24.80
N LYS A 354 14.87 -11.49 -23.49
CA LYS A 354 16.19 -11.43 -22.87
C LYS A 354 16.75 -12.84 -23.01
N ASP A 355 17.75 -13.02 -23.86
CA ASP A 355 18.62 -14.19 -23.74
C ASP A 355 19.10 -14.22 -22.28
N GLY A 356 18.75 -15.27 -21.55
CA GLY A 356 19.13 -15.48 -20.16
C GLY A 356 20.64 -15.69 -19.96
N TYR A 357 21.45 -15.34 -20.96
CA TYR A 357 22.89 -15.53 -20.97
C TYR A 357 23.55 -14.41 -20.16
N TYR A 358 23.95 -14.75 -18.94
CA TYR A 358 24.85 -13.93 -18.15
C TYR A 358 26.26 -14.02 -18.75
N ARG A 359 26.93 -12.87 -18.93
CA ARG A 359 28.35 -12.90 -19.32
C ARG A 359 29.17 -13.59 -18.22
N PRO A 360 30.16 -14.44 -18.57
CA PRO A 360 31.06 -15.04 -17.59
C PRO A 360 31.75 -13.98 -16.73
N PHE A 361 32.11 -14.35 -15.49
CA PHE A 361 32.95 -13.48 -14.66
C PHE A 361 34.25 -13.13 -15.38
N ARG A 362 34.95 -12.06 -14.98
CA ARG A 362 36.25 -11.65 -15.55
C ARG A 362 37.31 -12.77 -15.57
N THR A 363 37.12 -13.82 -14.79
CA THR A 363 37.95 -15.03 -14.69
C THR A 363 37.56 -16.14 -15.69
N GLY A 364 36.52 -15.95 -16.50
CA GLY A 364 36.04 -16.91 -17.49
C GLY A 364 35.13 -18.02 -16.95
N ALA A 365 34.79 -18.00 -15.66
CA ALA A 365 33.89 -18.99 -15.06
C ALA A 365 32.41 -18.61 -15.24
N ASP A 366 31.59 -19.59 -15.61
CA ASP A 366 30.13 -19.48 -15.69
C ASP A 366 29.53 -19.48 -14.27
N PRO A 367 28.51 -18.65 -13.93
CA PRO A 367 27.98 -18.56 -12.57
C PRO A 367 27.42 -19.86 -11.99
N GLU A 368 27.03 -20.80 -12.85
CA GLU A 368 26.50 -22.12 -12.43
C GLU A 368 27.61 -23.06 -11.90
N ASP A 369 28.87 -22.86 -12.31
CA ASP A 369 29.98 -23.74 -11.91
C ASP A 369 30.59 -23.41 -10.54
N VAL A 370 30.24 -22.25 -9.97
CA VAL A 370 30.91 -21.71 -8.76
C VAL A 370 30.35 -22.31 -7.46
N VAL A 371 29.17 -22.92 -7.48
CA VAL A 371 28.51 -23.44 -6.28
C VAL A 371 28.48 -24.97 -6.29
N ARG A 372 29.60 -25.60 -5.94
CA ARG A 372 29.64 -27.03 -5.58
C ARG A 372 29.44 -27.20 -4.07
N VAL A 373 28.20 -27.21 -3.61
CA VAL A 373 27.88 -27.63 -2.24
C VAL A 373 27.93 -29.16 -2.19
N LYS A 374 28.92 -29.72 -1.50
CA LYS A 374 28.94 -31.16 -1.18
C LYS A 374 27.83 -31.47 -0.17
N THR A 375 26.86 -32.27 -0.58
CA THR A 375 25.91 -32.93 0.33
C THR A 375 26.68 -33.85 1.28
N ARG A 376 26.51 -33.65 2.59
CA ARG A 376 26.91 -34.62 3.60
C ARG A 376 25.69 -35.46 3.96
N ASP A 377 25.81 -36.77 3.78
CA ASP A 377 24.87 -37.78 4.27
C ASP A 377 24.70 -37.63 5.78
N PHE A 378 23.46 -37.51 6.24
CA PHE A 378 23.10 -37.68 7.65
C PHE A 378 22.70 -39.14 7.84
N ARG A 379 23.64 -39.97 8.32
CA ARG A 379 23.34 -41.23 8.99
C ARG A 379 23.29 -41.03 10.49
#